data_AF-A0A814IA81-F1
#
_entry.id   AF-A0A814IA81-F1
#
_cell.length_a   1.000
_cell.length_b   1.000
_cell.length_c   1.000
_cell.angle_alpha   90.00
_cell.angle_beta   90.00
_cell.angle_gamma   90.00
#
_symmetry.space_group_name_H-M   'P 1'
#
loop_
_entity.id
_entity.type
_entity.pdbx_description
1 polymer ?
#
loop_
_entity_poly.entity_id
_entity_poly.type
_entity_poly.pdbx_seq_one_letter_code
_entity_poly.pdbx_strand_id
1 'polypeptide(L)'
;MYYSACKASKLASEAENKSIYYLACKSSKLVDDAESKSSGEQRKKLADKADTARREIVFTRTKYQQAINEAREQRPNYESTMKTIFERTQAFEKRRLDFFKETYDQYAKILEIATIDNSILKTMNANFKASLLVHDSLQDLIWWDQNYGTQINSRWPEYEEYID
;
A
#
# COMPACT_ATOMS: atom_id res chain seq x y z
N MET A 1 -9.96 2.70 3.16
CA MET A 1 -9.85 3.20 4.56
C MET A 1 -9.91 2.04 5.56
N TYR A 2 -9.04 1.02 5.39
CA TYR A 2 -8.83 -0.05 6.38
C TYR A 2 -7.36 -0.50 6.30
N TYR A 3 -6.45 0.38 6.72
CA TYR A 3 -5.12 -0.06 7.07
C TYR A 3 -5.23 -0.76 8.42
N SER A 4 -4.81 -2.03 8.49
CA SER A 4 -4.49 -2.64 9.78
C SER A 4 -3.50 -1.72 10.49
N ALA A 5 -3.88 -1.15 11.63
CA ALA A 5 -3.02 -0.29 12.45
C ALA A 5 -1.67 -0.97 12.75
N CYS A 6 -1.66 -2.30 12.78
CA CYS A 6 -0.45 -3.11 12.95
C CYS A 6 0.53 -2.97 11.76
N LYS A 7 0.05 -3.02 10.50
CA LYS A 7 0.93 -2.78 9.33
C LYS A 7 1.49 -1.36 9.35
N ALA A 8 0.63 -0.37 9.59
CA ALA A 8 1.08 1.03 9.66
C ALA A 8 2.13 1.24 10.76
N SER A 9 1.93 0.61 11.94
CA SER A 9 2.87 0.69 13.06
C SER A 9 4.21 0.01 12.76
N LYS A 10 4.23 -1.19 12.16
CA LYS A 10 5.47 -1.90 11.83
C LYS A 10 6.26 -1.24 10.70
N LEU A 11 5.57 -0.73 9.67
CA LEU A 11 6.21 0.05 8.61
C LEU A 11 6.76 1.39 9.13
N ALA A 12 6.02 2.06 10.03
CA ALA A 12 6.52 3.29 10.65
C ALA A 12 7.77 3.03 11.51
N SER A 13 7.77 1.94 12.29
CA SER A 13 8.92 1.54 13.09
C SER A 13 10.14 1.19 12.23
N GLU A 14 9.95 0.50 11.10
CA GLU A 14 11.02 0.24 10.13
C GLU A 14 11.61 1.54 9.57
N ALA A 15 10.77 2.46 9.09
CA ALA A 15 11.20 3.74 8.55
C ALA A 15 11.95 4.61 9.57
N GLU A 16 11.50 4.60 10.83
CA GLU A 16 12.17 5.29 11.93
C GLU A 16 13.58 4.72 12.18
N ASN A 17 13.71 3.39 12.29
CA ASN A 17 15.00 2.75 12.52
C ASN A 17 15.96 2.92 11.33
N LYS A 18 15.45 2.93 10.09
CA LYS A 18 16.23 3.25 8.90
C LYS A 18 16.81 4.66 8.98
N SER A 19 15.99 5.64 9.34
CA SER A 19 16.41 7.03 9.50
C SER A 19 17.51 7.17 10.56
N ILE A 20 17.33 6.53 11.72
CA ILE A 20 18.31 6.53 12.81
C ILE A 20 19.64 5.91 12.36
N TYR A 21 19.60 4.76 11.68
CA TYR A 21 20.80 4.11 11.12
C TYR A 21 21.53 5.00 10.10
N TYR A 22 20.79 5.68 9.21
CA TYR A 22 21.39 6.56 8.20
C TYR A 22 22.01 7.80 8.84
N LEU A 23 21.37 8.36 9.88
CA LEU A 23 21.94 9.46 10.65
C LEU A 23 23.22 9.05 11.40
N ALA A 24 23.26 7.85 11.98
CA ALA A 24 24.47 7.32 12.62
C ALA A 24 25.63 7.16 11.62
N CYS A 25 25.34 6.67 10.40
CA CYS A 25 26.35 6.55 9.34
C CYS A 25 26.91 7.92 8.91
N LYS A 26 26.03 8.90 8.67
CA LYS A 26 26.44 10.28 8.35
C LYS A 26 27.26 10.92 9.45
N SER A 27 26.84 10.74 10.70
CA SER A 27 27.53 11.26 11.87
C SER A 27 28.93 10.65 12.02
N SER A 28 29.06 9.32 11.90
CA SER A 28 30.37 8.65 11.96
C SER A 28 31.33 9.17 10.91
N LYS A 29 30.87 9.33 9.67
CA LYS A 29 31.70 9.87 8.58
C LYS A 29 32.24 11.27 8.89
N LEU A 30 31.40 12.16 9.44
CA LEU A 30 31.83 13.49 9.86
C LEU A 30 32.89 13.43 10.98
N VAL A 31 32.76 12.49 11.91
CA VAL A 31 33.72 12.28 12.99
C VAL A 31 35.03 11.70 12.46
N ASP A 32 34.98 10.70 11.57
CA ASP A 32 36.16 10.11 10.92
C ASP A 32 36.91 11.15 10.08
N ASP A 33 36.19 11.98 9.32
CA ASP A 33 36.75 13.10 8.55
C ASP A 33 37.41 14.16 9.45
N ALA A 34 36.80 14.48 10.60
CA ALA A 34 37.36 15.42 11.56
C ALA A 34 38.61 14.85 12.27
N GLU A 35 38.59 13.55 12.61
CA GLU A 35 39.73 12.85 13.21
C GLU A 35 40.93 12.86 12.25
N SER A 36 40.71 12.53 10.97
CA SER A 36 41.77 12.46 9.96
C SER A 36 42.51 13.78 9.73
N LYS A 37 41.82 14.91 9.93
CA LYS A 37 42.34 16.28 9.76
C LYS A 37 42.97 16.86 11.04
N SER A 38 42.97 16.09 12.14
CA SER A 38 43.43 16.55 13.45
C SER A 38 44.79 15.96 13.84
N SER A 39 45.50 16.62 14.77
CA SER A 39 46.82 16.21 15.24
C SER A 39 46.95 16.29 16.76
N GLY A 40 47.90 15.56 17.34
CA GLY A 40 48.22 15.62 18.76
C GLY A 40 47.07 15.18 19.66
N GLU A 41 46.86 15.89 20.77
CA GLU A 41 45.87 15.55 21.79
C GLU A 41 44.41 15.64 21.29
N GLN A 42 44.14 16.54 20.34
CA GLN A 42 42.83 16.65 19.69
C GLN A 42 42.49 15.37 18.90
N ARG A 43 43.48 14.76 18.24
CA ARG A 43 43.29 13.51 17.50
C ARG A 43 42.92 12.35 18.43
N LYS A 44 43.59 12.24 19.59
CA LYS A 44 43.27 11.21 20.57
C LYS A 44 41.83 11.32 21.08
N LYS A 45 41.36 12.54 21.36
CA LYS A 45 39.97 12.81 21.77
C LYS A 45 38.95 12.50 20.67
N LEU A 46 39.31 12.72 19.40
CA LEU A 46 38.44 12.41 18.26
C LEU A 46 38.41 10.91 17.95
N ALA A 47 39.51 10.18 18.17
CA ALA A 47 39.56 8.72 18.01
C ALA A 47 38.55 8.01 18.94
N ASP A 48 38.47 8.41 20.21
CA ASP A 48 37.49 7.85 21.16
C ASP A 48 36.04 8.10 20.71
N LYS A 49 35.78 9.27 20.09
CA LYS A 49 34.47 9.61 19.51
C LYS A 49 34.18 8.80 18.25
N ALA A 50 35.18 8.59 17.40
CA ALA A 50 35.04 7.77 16.18
C ALA A 50 34.71 6.32 16.55
N ASP A 51 35.38 5.75 17.54
CA ASP A 51 35.07 4.40 18.04
C ASP A 51 33.66 4.30 18.62
N THR A 52 33.20 5.34 19.32
CA THR A 52 31.81 5.41 19.80
C THR A 52 30.82 5.45 18.65
N ALA A 53 31.06 6.29 17.62
CA ALA A 53 30.21 6.40 16.45
C ALA A 53 30.15 5.10 15.63
N ARG A 54 31.28 4.38 15.48
CA ARG A 54 31.33 3.06 14.82
C ARG A 54 30.49 2.02 15.56
N ARG A 55 30.53 2.00 16.91
CA ARG A 55 29.67 1.11 17.71
C ARG A 55 28.19 1.48 17.56
N GLU A 56 27.87 2.76 17.48
CA GLU A 56 26.52 3.26 17.24
C GLU A 56 25.96 2.81 15.87
N ILE A 57 26.78 2.82 14.82
CA ILE A 57 26.40 2.26 13.51
C ILE A 57 25.99 0.78 13.63
N VAL A 58 26.81 -0.04 14.29
CA VAL A 58 26.52 -1.48 14.46
C VAL A 58 25.22 -1.69 15.24
N PHE A 59 25.02 -0.93 16.31
CA PHE A 59 23.83 -0.99 17.14
C PHE A 59 22.57 -0.59 16.35
N THR A 60 22.59 0.56 15.69
CA THR A 60 21.45 1.08 14.92
C THR A 60 21.16 0.23 13.69
N ARG A 61 22.17 -0.33 13.02
CA ARG A 61 22.01 -1.34 11.96
C ARG A 61 21.27 -2.57 12.47
N THR A 62 21.65 -3.09 13.63
CA THR A 62 21.00 -4.27 14.24
C THR A 62 19.52 -3.99 14.53
N LYS A 63 19.22 -2.80 15.07
CA LYS A 63 17.84 -2.35 15.32
C LYS A 63 17.03 -2.21 14.04
N TYR A 64 17.61 -1.65 12.99
CA TYR A 64 16.97 -1.57 11.67
C TYR A 64 16.67 -2.96 11.08
N GLN A 65 17.64 -3.87 11.12
CA GLN A 65 17.44 -5.24 10.65
C GLN A 65 16.37 -5.99 11.45
N GLN A 66 16.32 -5.78 12.77
CA GLN A 66 15.28 -6.32 13.62
C GLN A 66 13.89 -5.79 13.22
N ALA A 67 13.73 -4.48 13.03
CA ALA A 67 12.47 -3.88 12.62
C ALA A 67 11.95 -4.42 11.28
N ILE A 68 12.85 -4.66 10.32
CA ILE A 68 12.52 -5.29 9.04
C ILE A 68 12.05 -6.74 9.25
N ASN A 69 12.73 -7.51 10.09
CA ASN A 69 12.36 -8.90 10.34
C ASN A 69 10.98 -8.98 11.00
N GLU A 70 10.69 -8.12 11.97
CA GLU A 70 9.37 -8.04 12.60
C GLU A 70 8.28 -7.67 11.58
N ALA A 71 8.56 -6.75 10.64
CA ALA A 71 7.63 -6.42 9.56
C ALA A 71 7.39 -7.61 8.60
N ARG A 72 8.45 -8.37 8.29
CA ARG A 72 8.38 -9.58 7.46
C ARG A 72 7.57 -10.70 8.12
N GLU A 73 7.72 -10.91 9.42
CA GLU A 73 6.97 -11.92 10.18
C GLU A 73 5.46 -11.61 10.20
N GLN A 74 5.08 -10.32 10.22
CA GLN A 74 3.68 -9.90 10.21
C GLN A 74 3.04 -9.91 8.82
N ARG A 75 3.84 -9.97 7.75
CA ARG A 75 3.35 -9.89 6.36
C ARG A 75 2.27 -10.93 6.01
N PRO A 76 2.44 -12.24 6.27
CA PRO A 76 1.44 -13.24 5.89
C PRO A 76 0.08 -13.02 6.56
N ASN A 77 0.10 -12.64 7.84
CA ASN A 77 -1.12 -12.35 8.59
C ASN A 77 -1.83 -11.11 8.02
N TYR A 78 -1.07 -10.07 7.70
CA TYR A 78 -1.61 -8.88 7.02
C TYR A 78 -2.23 -9.23 5.66
N GLU A 79 -1.51 -9.96 4.80
CA GLU A 79 -1.97 -10.31 3.45
C GLU A 79 -3.26 -11.13 3.50
N SER A 80 -3.33 -12.12 4.40
CA SER A 80 -4.53 -12.93 4.63
C SER A 80 -5.71 -12.09 5.12
N THR A 81 -5.49 -11.21 6.10
CA THR A 81 -6.53 -10.32 6.63
C THR A 81 -7.05 -9.36 5.57
N MET A 82 -6.14 -8.76 4.77
CA MET A 82 -6.53 -7.86 3.69
C MET A 82 -7.31 -8.58 2.60
N LYS A 83 -6.90 -9.80 2.23
CA LYS A 83 -7.64 -10.63 1.28
C LYS A 83 -9.07 -10.89 1.77
N THR A 84 -9.24 -11.24 3.03
CA THR A 84 -10.55 -11.51 3.63
C THR A 84 -11.47 -10.27 3.60
N ILE A 85 -10.93 -9.11 3.96
CA ILE A 85 -11.67 -7.84 3.90
C ILE A 85 -12.01 -7.49 2.45
N PHE A 86 -11.07 -7.67 1.53
CA PHE A 86 -11.25 -7.41 0.11
C PHE A 86 -12.36 -8.29 -0.48
N GLU A 87 -12.33 -9.60 -0.24
CA GLU A 87 -13.37 -10.54 -0.71
C GLU A 87 -14.76 -10.16 -0.18
N ARG A 88 -14.86 -9.75 1.09
CA ARG A 88 -16.12 -9.27 1.67
C ARG A 88 -16.61 -7.99 0.97
N THR A 89 -15.71 -7.05 0.69
CA THR A 89 -16.04 -5.82 -0.04
C THR A 89 -16.47 -6.12 -1.47
N GLN A 90 -15.77 -7.01 -2.19
CA GLN A 90 -16.15 -7.45 -3.54
C GLN A 90 -17.53 -8.12 -3.55
N ALA A 91 -17.84 -8.95 -2.55
CA ALA A 91 -19.15 -9.58 -2.44
C ALA A 91 -20.28 -8.56 -2.19
N PHE A 92 -20.02 -7.55 -1.35
CA PHE A 92 -20.97 -6.45 -1.12
C PHE A 92 -21.16 -5.60 -2.38
N GLU A 93 -20.07 -5.27 -3.05
CA GLU A 93 -20.08 -4.50 -4.29
C GLU A 93 -20.84 -5.23 -5.39
N LYS A 94 -20.62 -6.54 -5.54
CA LYS A 94 -21.38 -7.37 -6.49
C LYS A 94 -22.89 -7.24 -6.26
N ARG A 95 -23.33 -7.39 -5.00
CA ARG A 95 -24.76 -7.26 -4.65
C ARG A 95 -25.29 -5.88 -4.99
N ARG A 96 -24.50 -4.82 -4.79
CA ARG A 96 -24.89 -3.46 -5.16
C ARG A 96 -25.05 -3.33 -6.68
N LEU A 97 -24.09 -3.82 -7.47
CA LEU A 97 -24.15 -3.78 -8.93
C LEU A 97 -25.34 -4.58 -9.49
N ASP A 98 -25.54 -5.80 -8.98
CA ASP A 98 -26.69 -6.64 -9.34
C ASP A 98 -28.02 -5.92 -9.03
N PHE A 99 -28.13 -5.30 -7.85
CA PHE A 99 -29.31 -4.51 -7.47
C PHE A 99 -29.59 -3.34 -8.42
N PHE A 100 -28.56 -2.60 -8.84
CA PHE A 100 -28.72 -1.54 -9.83
C PHE A 100 -29.21 -2.09 -11.16
N LYS A 101 -28.62 -3.20 -11.64
CA LYS A 101 -29.03 -3.86 -12.88
C LYS A 101 -30.50 -4.26 -12.83
N GLU A 102 -30.93 -4.93 -11.75
CA GLU A 102 -32.34 -5.31 -11.54
C GLU A 102 -33.27 -4.10 -11.50
N THR A 103 -32.87 -3.02 -10.84
CA THR A 103 -33.65 -1.78 -10.74
C THR A 103 -33.83 -1.13 -12.12
N TYR A 104 -32.76 -1.02 -12.92
CA TYR A 104 -32.84 -0.46 -14.26
C TYR A 104 -33.66 -1.33 -15.21
N ASP A 105 -33.60 -2.66 -15.06
CA ASP A 105 -34.47 -3.59 -15.79
C ASP A 105 -35.95 -3.36 -15.46
N GLN A 106 -36.28 -3.10 -14.20
CA GLN A 106 -37.65 -2.74 -13.79
C GLN A 106 -38.09 -1.42 -14.43
N TYR A 107 -37.22 -0.40 -14.44
CA TYR A 107 -37.51 0.87 -15.11
C TYR A 107 -37.71 0.69 -16.62
N ALA A 108 -36.90 -0.12 -17.29
CA ALA A 108 -37.05 -0.40 -18.71
C ALA A 108 -38.40 -1.05 -19.06
N LYS A 109 -38.94 -1.90 -18.17
CA LYS A 109 -40.28 -2.49 -18.30
C LYS A 109 -41.39 -1.45 -18.15
N ILE A 110 -41.27 -0.53 -17.19
CA ILE A 110 -42.23 0.56 -17.01
C ILE A 110 -42.22 1.48 -18.24
N LEU A 111 -41.02 1.85 -18.72
CA LEU A 111 -40.85 2.68 -19.91
C LEU A 111 -41.41 2.02 -21.17
N GLU A 112 -41.33 0.69 -21.29
CA GLU A 112 -41.89 -0.03 -22.43
C GLU A 112 -43.41 0.17 -22.55
N ILE A 113 -44.13 0.15 -21.44
CA ILE A 113 -45.57 0.44 -21.40
C ILE A 113 -45.82 1.91 -21.68
N ALA A 114 -45.07 2.81 -21.03
CA ALA A 114 -45.28 4.26 -21.13
C ALA A 114 -44.93 4.83 -22.52
N THR A 115 -44.15 4.12 -23.33
CA THR A 115 -43.65 4.60 -24.63
C THR A 115 -44.30 3.89 -25.82
N ILE A 116 -45.31 3.04 -25.59
CA ILE A 116 -45.91 2.18 -26.62
C ILE A 116 -46.44 2.95 -27.84
N ASP A 117 -47.02 4.14 -27.61
CA ASP A 117 -47.64 4.97 -28.64
C ASP A 117 -46.67 5.99 -29.28
N ASN A 118 -45.40 5.98 -28.90
CA ASN A 118 -44.39 6.89 -29.44
C ASN A 118 -43.17 6.12 -29.97
N SER A 119 -43.04 6.08 -31.30
CA SER A 119 -41.98 5.31 -31.98
C SER A 119 -40.55 5.75 -31.64
N ILE A 120 -40.34 7.05 -31.42
CA ILE A 120 -39.03 7.60 -31.03
C ILE A 120 -38.69 7.12 -29.62
N LEU A 121 -39.60 7.30 -28.67
CA LEU A 121 -39.37 6.90 -27.28
C LEU A 121 -39.22 5.38 -27.12
N LYS A 122 -39.97 4.60 -27.90
CA LYS A 122 -39.82 3.13 -27.97
C LYS A 122 -38.42 2.73 -28.42
N THR A 123 -37.89 3.40 -29.44
CA THR A 123 -36.53 3.16 -29.94
C THR A 123 -35.48 3.54 -28.88
N MET A 124 -35.67 4.67 -28.18
CA MET A 124 -34.79 5.07 -27.08
C MET A 124 -34.79 4.05 -25.93
N ASN A 125 -35.95 3.52 -25.55
CA ASN A 125 -36.03 2.48 -24.51
C ASN A 125 -35.39 1.16 -24.97
N ALA A 126 -35.51 0.79 -26.25
CA ALA A 126 -34.81 -0.38 -26.80
C ALA A 126 -33.29 -0.23 -26.74
N ASN A 127 -32.76 0.94 -27.09
CA ASN A 127 -31.32 1.24 -26.95
C ASN A 127 -30.87 1.19 -25.49
N PHE A 128 -31.68 1.75 -24.57
CA PHE A 128 -31.41 1.66 -23.13
C PHE A 128 -31.32 0.21 -22.64
N LYS A 129 -32.30 -0.64 -22.99
CA LYS A 129 -32.27 -2.09 -22.70
C LYS A 129 -31.02 -2.77 -23.26
N ALA A 130 -30.64 -2.46 -24.50
CA ALA A 130 -29.45 -3.02 -25.12
C ALA A 130 -28.18 -2.65 -24.34
N SER A 131 -28.06 -1.42 -23.85
CA SER A 131 -26.94 -1.01 -23.00
C SER A 131 -26.88 -1.76 -21.67
N LEU A 132 -28.02 -2.07 -21.06
CA LEU A 132 -28.06 -2.84 -19.80
C LEU A 132 -27.64 -4.31 -19.98
N LEU A 133 -27.92 -4.91 -21.14
CA LEU A 133 -27.58 -6.31 -21.43
C LEU A 133 -26.07 -6.54 -21.47
N VAL A 134 -25.30 -5.55 -21.94
CA VAL A 134 -23.84 -5.64 -22.05
C VAL A 134 -23.16 -5.48 -20.68
N HIS A 135 -23.87 -4.99 -19.66
CA HIS A 135 -23.30 -4.81 -18.33
C HIS A 135 -23.10 -6.17 -17.62
N ASP A 136 -21.85 -6.43 -17.22
CA ASP A 136 -21.43 -7.61 -16.46
C ASP A 136 -20.70 -7.19 -15.18
N SER A 137 -21.40 -7.33 -14.05
CA SER A 137 -20.87 -6.97 -12.74
C SER A 137 -19.65 -7.80 -12.34
N LEU A 138 -19.47 -9.03 -12.86
CA LEU A 138 -18.28 -9.83 -12.59
C LEU A 138 -17.06 -9.27 -13.31
N GLN A 139 -17.22 -8.85 -14.57
CA GLN A 139 -16.13 -8.23 -15.33
C GLN A 139 -15.68 -6.93 -14.69
N ASP A 140 -16.61 -6.10 -14.22
CA ASP A 140 -16.29 -4.85 -13.53
C ASP A 140 -15.47 -5.11 -12.25
N LEU A 141 -15.83 -6.14 -11.48
CA LEU A 141 -15.12 -6.53 -10.26
C LEU A 141 -13.73 -7.10 -10.55
N ILE A 142 -13.58 -7.88 -11.62
CA ILE A 142 -12.27 -8.42 -12.06
C ILE A 142 -11.37 -7.27 -12.50
N TRP A 143 -11.89 -6.36 -13.33
CA TRP A 143 -11.15 -5.19 -13.77
C TRP A 143 -10.71 -4.35 -12.57
N TRP A 144 -11.59 -4.14 -11.59
CA TRP A 144 -11.23 -3.44 -10.37
C TRP A 144 -10.08 -4.15 -9.63
N ASP A 145 -10.18 -5.46 -9.38
CA ASP A 145 -9.14 -6.22 -8.65
C ASP A 145 -7.78 -6.16 -9.33
N GLN A 146 -7.76 -6.22 -10.67
CA GLN A 146 -6.52 -6.12 -11.45
C GLN A 146 -5.84 -4.75 -11.34
N ASN A 147 -6.62 -3.68 -11.27
CA ASN A 147 -6.08 -2.31 -11.27
C ASN A 147 -5.84 -1.76 -9.86
N TYR A 148 -6.64 -2.17 -8.89
CA TYR A 148 -6.68 -1.58 -7.56
C TYR A 148 -6.70 -2.59 -6.41
N GLY A 149 -6.78 -3.88 -6.72
CA GLY A 149 -6.96 -4.94 -5.74
C GLY A 149 -5.70 -5.62 -5.30
N THR A 150 -5.85 -6.92 -5.03
CA THR A 150 -4.85 -7.71 -4.32
C THR A 150 -3.59 -7.96 -5.13
N GLN A 151 -3.64 -7.67 -6.44
CA GLN A 151 -2.56 -7.89 -7.39
C GLN A 151 -1.64 -6.67 -7.56
N ILE A 152 -1.94 -5.52 -6.95
CA ILE A 152 -0.98 -4.41 -6.95
C ILE A 152 0.26 -4.86 -6.16
N ASN A 153 1.39 -4.94 -6.86
CA ASN A 153 2.69 -5.27 -6.28
C ASN A 153 3.07 -4.25 -5.19
N SER A 154 2.68 -4.56 -3.97
CA SER A 154 3.10 -3.82 -2.79
C SER A 154 4.49 -4.31 -2.41
N ARG A 155 5.53 -3.56 -2.80
CA ARG A 155 6.89 -3.86 -2.36
C ARG A 155 6.97 -3.66 -0.84
N TRP A 156 7.26 -4.73 -0.12
CA TRP A 156 7.54 -4.65 1.30
C TRP A 156 8.95 -4.10 1.54
N PRO A 157 9.20 -3.43 2.67
CA PRO A 157 10.53 -2.96 2.99
C PRO A 157 11.53 -4.10 3.03
N GLU A 158 12.70 -3.83 2.48
CA GLU A 158 13.86 -4.68 2.53
C GLU A 158 14.98 -3.91 3.21
N TYR A 159 15.96 -4.63 3.74
CA TYR A 159 17.15 -3.97 4.26
C TYR A 159 17.87 -3.24 3.13
N GLU A 160 18.16 -1.98 3.37
CA GLU A 160 18.98 -1.14 2.50
C GLU A 160 20.22 -0.69 3.27
N GLU A 161 21.39 -1.08 2.76
CA GLU A 161 22.66 -0.58 3.27
C GLU A 161 22.76 0.93 3.00
N TYR A 162 23.30 1.69 3.95
CA TYR A 162 23.57 3.09 3.73
C TYR A 162 24.65 3.26 2.63
N ILE A 163 24.33 4.07 1.62
CA ILE A 163 25.23 4.45 0.53
C ILE A 163 25.31 5.99 0.57
N ASP A 164 26.53 6.51 0.61
CA ASP A 164 26.83 7.95 0.57
C ASP A 164 26.52 8.61 -0.78
#